data_AF-A0A959I6K1-F1
#
_entry.id   AF-A0A959I6K1-F1
#
_cell.length_a   1.000
_cell.length_b   1.000
_cell.length_c   1.000
_cell.angle_alpha   90.00
_cell.angle_beta   90.00
_cell.angle_gamma   90.00
#
_symmetry.space_group_name_H-M   'P 1'
#
loop_
_entity.id
_entity.type
_entity.pdbx_description
1 polymer ?
#
loop_
_entity_poly.entity_id
_entity_poly.type
_entity_poly.pdbx_seq_one_letter_code
_entity_poly.pdbx_strand_id
1 'polypeptide(L)'
;MTTQQIKELLEKYFAGDTSLDEEQTLRHYFTGRSVAPELQTYRPLFAFFEKAREEQLHPAFEDRLIGQLDRGSQPTARIRPMYAFALRIAATVALLIGLYFLVPLATTDHHGDAMAINWDKYEPASEEIALEETKAALKLLATKLNRGAKAATAEINKMEKVSKPLK
;
A
#
# COMPACT_ATOMS: atom_id res chain seq x y z
N MET A 1 -28.79 52.82 -3.01
CA MET A 1 -27.36 52.93 -2.70
C MET A 1 -26.80 54.21 -3.28
N THR A 2 -25.93 54.90 -2.55
CA THR A 2 -25.20 56.05 -3.08
C THR A 2 -23.98 55.58 -3.89
N THR A 3 -23.50 56.39 -4.83
CA THR A 3 -22.34 56.05 -5.66
C THR A 3 -21.07 55.81 -4.82
N GLN A 4 -20.94 56.46 -3.66
CA GLN A 4 -19.81 56.29 -2.76
C GLN A 4 -19.80 54.90 -2.09
N GLN A 5 -20.96 54.41 -1.65
CA GLN A 5 -21.07 53.07 -1.07
C GLN A 5 -20.65 51.96 -2.04
N ILE A 6 -20.98 52.11 -3.33
CA ILE A 6 -20.55 51.15 -4.36
C ILE A 6 -19.03 51.21 -4.58
N LYS A 7 -18.40 52.38 -4.48
CA LYS A 7 -16.94 52.51 -4.61
C LYS A 7 -16.21 51.80 -3.48
N GLU A 8 -16.62 52.03 -2.24
CA GLU A 8 -16.07 51.34 -1.06
C GLU A 8 -16.24 49.82 -1.18
N LEU A 9 -17.41 49.37 -1.64
CA LEU A 9 -17.69 47.95 -1.84
C LEU A 9 -16.84 47.33 -2.95
N LEU A 10 -16.56 48.10 -4.00
CA LEU A 10 -15.69 47.68 -5.10
C LEU A 10 -14.23 47.57 -4.68
N GLU A 11 -13.74 48.48 -3.82
CA GLU A 11 -12.40 48.37 -3.23
C GLU A 11 -12.27 47.11 -2.37
N LYS A 12 -13.27 46.80 -1.53
CA LYS A 12 -13.31 45.55 -0.77
C LYS A 12 -13.35 44.32 -1.68
N TYR A 13 -14.11 44.38 -2.78
CA TYR A 13 -14.18 43.28 -3.74
C TYR A 13 -12.81 43.01 -4.38
N PHE A 14 -12.06 44.06 -4.74
CA PHE A 14 -10.69 43.90 -5.24
C PHE A 14 -9.69 43.44 -4.18
N ALA A 15 -9.93 43.74 -2.90
CA ALA A 15 -9.16 43.21 -1.78
C ALA A 15 -9.51 41.73 -1.46
N GLY A 16 -10.65 41.22 -1.93
CA GLY A 16 -11.14 39.88 -1.64
C GLY A 16 -11.85 39.75 -0.29
N ASP A 17 -12.27 40.86 0.32
CA ASP A 17 -12.87 40.92 1.66
C ASP A 17 -14.42 40.99 1.64
N THR A 18 -15.06 40.75 0.50
CA THR A 18 -16.51 40.84 0.35
C THR A 18 -17.24 39.56 0.79
N SER A 19 -18.42 39.73 1.35
CA SER A 19 -19.39 38.65 1.59
C SER A 19 -20.27 38.37 0.36
N LEU A 20 -20.96 37.22 0.34
CA LEU A 20 -21.85 36.83 -0.75
C LEU A 20 -23.00 37.83 -0.99
N ASP A 21 -23.56 38.41 0.08
CA ASP A 21 -24.65 39.40 -0.01
C ASP A 21 -24.17 40.72 -0.61
N GLU A 22 -22.95 41.13 -0.26
CA GLU A 22 -22.28 42.30 -0.82
C GLU A 22 -21.96 42.11 -2.32
N GLU A 23 -21.46 40.94 -2.70
CA GLU A 23 -21.26 40.58 -4.11
C GLU A 23 -22.57 40.56 -4.90
N GLN A 24 -23.66 40.04 -4.32
CA GLN A 24 -24.97 40.07 -4.94
C GLN A 24 -25.44 41.52 -5.19
N THR A 25 -25.15 42.42 -4.24
CA THR A 25 -25.46 43.85 -4.37
C THR A 25 -24.64 44.50 -5.50
N LEU A 26 -23.34 44.20 -5.60
CA LEU A 26 -22.50 44.65 -6.72
C LEU A 26 -23.03 44.13 -8.05
N ARG A 27 -23.36 42.84 -8.12
CA ARG A 27 -23.95 42.22 -9.33
C ARG A 27 -25.23 42.94 -9.74
N HIS A 28 -26.15 43.19 -8.80
CA HIS A 28 -27.41 43.88 -9.10
C HIS A 28 -27.19 45.32 -9.59
N TYR A 29 -26.22 46.03 -9.01
CA TYR A 29 -25.89 47.39 -9.43
C TYR A 29 -25.34 47.43 -10.86
N PHE A 30 -24.39 46.57 -11.20
CA PHE A 30 -23.72 46.57 -12.51
C PHE A 30 -24.53 45.90 -13.63
N THR A 31 -25.46 45.00 -13.30
CA THR A 31 -26.42 44.43 -14.26
C THR A 31 -27.60 45.37 -14.56
N GLY A 32 -27.81 46.38 -13.72
CA GLY A 32 -28.84 47.40 -13.87
C GLY A 32 -28.70 48.32 -15.09
N ARG A 33 -29.78 49.08 -15.39
CA ARG A 33 -29.83 50.02 -16.53
C ARG A 33 -29.05 51.32 -16.30
N SER A 34 -28.77 51.72 -15.05
CA SER A 34 -28.17 53.01 -14.71
C SER A 34 -26.96 52.85 -13.80
N VAL A 35 -25.77 52.71 -14.41
CA VAL A 35 -24.47 52.68 -13.71
C VAL A 35 -23.81 54.05 -13.86
N ALA A 36 -23.22 54.56 -12.77
CA ALA A 36 -22.52 55.85 -12.78
C ALA A 36 -21.41 55.87 -13.86
N PRO A 37 -21.21 56.98 -14.60
CA PRO A 37 -20.24 57.04 -15.71
C PRO A 37 -18.83 56.59 -15.34
N GLU A 38 -18.35 56.98 -14.15
CA GLU A 38 -17.02 56.63 -13.64
C GLU A 38 -16.84 55.12 -13.36
N LEU A 39 -17.93 54.39 -13.14
CA LEU A 39 -17.92 52.98 -12.78
C LEU A 39 -18.26 52.07 -13.97
N GLN A 40 -18.60 52.63 -15.13
CA GLN A 40 -18.98 51.84 -16.31
C GLN A 40 -17.88 50.88 -16.76
N THR A 41 -16.62 51.24 -16.56
CA THR A 41 -15.46 50.40 -16.89
C THR A 41 -15.47 49.03 -16.19
N TYR A 42 -16.09 48.93 -15.00
CA TYR A 42 -16.15 47.70 -14.22
C TYR A 42 -17.33 46.80 -14.56
N ARG A 43 -18.28 47.28 -15.38
CA ARG A 43 -19.48 46.54 -15.79
C ARG A 43 -19.18 45.15 -16.39
N PRO A 44 -18.15 44.95 -17.24
CA PRO A 44 -17.84 43.62 -17.78
C PRO A 44 -17.52 42.57 -16.73
N LEU A 45 -16.96 42.96 -15.58
CA LEU A 45 -16.63 42.03 -14.48
C LEU A 45 -17.86 41.31 -13.93
N PHE A 46 -19.00 42.01 -13.90
CA PHE A 46 -20.24 41.49 -13.32
C PHE A 46 -21.24 41.01 -14.37
N ALA A 47 -21.04 41.38 -15.65
CA ALA A 47 -21.94 41.00 -16.74
C ALA A 47 -21.77 39.54 -17.20
N PHE A 48 -20.61 38.93 -16.99
CA PHE A 48 -20.32 37.57 -17.47
C PHE A 48 -21.15 36.50 -16.76
N PHE A 49 -21.47 36.70 -15.47
CA PHE A 49 -22.12 35.67 -14.65
C PHE A 49 -23.52 35.29 -15.12
N GLU A 50 -24.32 36.23 -15.62
CA GLU A 50 -25.66 35.93 -16.16
C GLU A 50 -25.57 35.06 -17.43
N LYS A 51 -24.62 35.38 -18.31
CA LYS A 51 -24.40 34.61 -19.54
C LYS A 51 -23.82 33.23 -19.25
N ALA A 52 -22.91 33.11 -18.29
CA ALA A 52 -22.33 31.84 -17.88
C ALA A 52 -23.37 30.91 -17.22
N ARG A 53 -24.41 31.47 -16.59
CA ARG A 53 -25.49 30.69 -15.98
C ARG A 53 -26.36 29.97 -17.01
N GLU A 54 -26.44 30.50 -18.23
CA GLU A 54 -27.17 29.89 -19.35
C GLU A 54 -26.35 28.80 -20.07
N GLU A 55 -25.04 28.75 -19.81
CA GLU A 55 -24.15 27.77 -20.43
C GLU A 55 -24.33 26.40 -19.76
N GLN A 56 -25.02 25.50 -20.45
CA GLN A 56 -25.18 24.13 -20.00
C GLN A 56 -23.96 23.30 -20.39
N LEU A 57 -23.46 22.50 -19.46
CA LEU A 57 -22.44 21.50 -19.76
C LEU A 57 -22.99 20.51 -20.79
N HIS A 58 -22.16 20.13 -21.76
CA HIS A 58 -22.55 19.15 -22.77
C HIS A 58 -22.93 17.82 -22.08
N PRO A 59 -24.03 17.14 -22.47
CA PRO A 59 -24.48 15.91 -21.80
C PRO A 59 -23.38 14.84 -21.65
N ALA A 60 -22.52 14.70 -22.68
CA ALA A 60 -21.38 13.78 -22.66
C ALA A 60 -20.29 14.10 -21.61
N PHE A 61 -20.32 15.27 -20.96
CA PHE A 61 -19.40 15.61 -19.87
C PHE A 61 -19.71 14.79 -18.62
N GLU A 62 -21.00 14.65 -18.27
CA GLU A 62 -21.44 13.87 -17.11
C GLU A 62 -21.08 12.39 -17.29
N ASP A 63 -21.34 11.83 -18.47
CA ASP A 63 -20.98 10.45 -18.81
C ASP A 63 -19.47 10.18 -18.65
N ARG A 64 -18.63 11.13 -19.09
CA ARG A 64 -17.17 11.03 -18.95
C ARG A 64 -16.72 11.14 -17.50
N LEU A 65 -17.36 12.00 -16.72
CA LEU A 65 -17.01 12.25 -15.31
C LEU A 65 -17.39 11.04 -14.43
N ILE A 66 -18.58 10.48 -14.62
CA ILE A 66 -19.03 9.24 -13.97
C ILE A 66 -18.08 8.09 -14.34
N GLY A 67 -17.74 7.97 -15.63
CA GLY A 67 -16.78 6.97 -16.11
C GLY A 67 -15.34 7.14 -15.59
N GLN A 68 -14.96 8.31 -15.05
CA GLN A 68 -13.68 8.52 -14.38
C GLN A 68 -13.74 8.19 -12.89
N LEU A 69 -14.88 8.45 -12.23
CA LEU A 69 -15.09 8.10 -10.82
C LEU A 69 -15.18 6.58 -10.63
N ASP A 70 -15.90 5.88 -11.51
CA ASP A 70 -16.07 4.42 -11.44
C ASP A 70 -14.77 3.64 -11.67
N ARG A 71 -13.77 4.23 -12.34
CA ARG A 71 -12.44 3.59 -12.51
C ARG A 71 -11.70 3.41 -11.19
N GLY A 72 -12.00 4.22 -10.17
CA GLY A 72 -11.40 4.12 -8.84
C GLY A 72 -12.08 3.09 -7.93
N SER A 73 -13.31 2.66 -8.24
CA SER A 73 -14.12 1.77 -7.42
C SER A 73 -14.36 0.44 -8.12
N GLN A 74 -13.29 -0.29 -8.45
CA GLN A 74 -13.45 -1.71 -8.75
C GLN A 74 -13.76 -2.44 -7.43
N PRO A 75 -14.95 -3.06 -7.27
CA PRO A 75 -15.19 -3.92 -6.12
C PRO A 75 -14.30 -5.15 -6.26
N THR A 76 -13.13 -5.16 -5.63
CA THR A 76 -12.23 -6.32 -5.58
C THR A 76 -12.72 -7.41 -4.62
N ALA A 77 -14.02 -7.43 -4.32
CA ALA A 77 -14.63 -8.46 -3.49
C ALA A 77 -14.75 -9.75 -4.32
N ARG A 78 -13.67 -10.54 -4.29
CA ARG A 78 -13.67 -11.90 -4.84
C ARG A 78 -14.58 -12.78 -3.99
N ILE A 79 -15.86 -12.81 -4.34
CA ILE A 79 -16.87 -13.61 -3.63
C ILE A 79 -16.51 -15.08 -3.82
N ARG A 80 -16.01 -15.71 -2.75
CA ARG A 80 -15.79 -17.16 -2.75
C ARG A 80 -17.14 -17.86 -2.64
N PRO A 81 -17.40 -18.89 -3.45
CA PRO A 81 -18.67 -19.56 -3.44
C PRO A 81 -18.88 -20.30 -2.12
N MET A 82 -20.13 -20.36 -1.65
CA MET A 82 -20.50 -20.90 -0.33
C MET A 82 -20.04 -22.35 -0.10
N TYR A 83 -19.90 -23.14 -1.17
CA TYR A 83 -19.37 -24.51 -1.08
C TYR A 83 -17.90 -24.56 -0.63
N ALA A 84 -17.11 -23.50 -0.85
CA ALA A 84 -15.73 -23.42 -0.38
C ALA A 84 -15.67 -23.34 1.16
N PHE A 85 -16.69 -22.73 1.80
CA PHE A 85 -16.82 -22.74 3.26
C PHE A 85 -17.30 -24.11 3.75
N ALA A 86 -18.27 -24.71 3.06
CA ALA A 86 -18.75 -26.07 3.36
C ALA A 86 -17.63 -27.13 3.27
N LEU A 87 -16.73 -27.02 2.28
CA LEU A 87 -15.56 -27.90 2.15
C LEU A 87 -14.61 -27.81 3.34
N ARG A 88 -14.43 -26.63 3.94
CA ARG A 88 -13.56 -26.47 5.14
C ARG A 88 -14.18 -27.16 6.35
N ILE A 89 -15.49 -27.02 6.53
CA ILE A 89 -16.23 -27.73 7.60
C ILE A 89 -16.19 -29.24 7.37
N ALA A 90 -16.41 -29.69 6.13
CA ALA A 90 -16.34 -31.10 5.80
C ALA A 90 -14.94 -31.68 6.08
N ALA A 91 -13.87 -30.95 5.77
CA ALA A 91 -12.49 -31.38 6.04
C ALA A 91 -12.20 -31.52 7.55
N THR A 92 -12.68 -30.60 8.40
CA THR A 92 -12.47 -30.72 9.85
C THR A 92 -13.24 -31.90 10.43
N VAL A 93 -14.48 -32.12 10.00
CA VAL A 93 -15.29 -33.27 10.42
C VAL A 93 -14.67 -34.57 9.95
N ALA A 94 -14.22 -34.66 8.68
CA ALA A 94 -13.56 -35.84 8.14
C ALA A 94 -12.25 -36.16 8.88
N LEU A 95 -11.49 -35.13 9.30
CA LEU A 95 -10.26 -35.32 10.08
C LEU A 95 -10.57 -35.85 11.49
N LEU A 96 -11.61 -35.35 12.16
CA LEU A 96 -12.05 -35.86 13.46
C LEU A 96 -12.55 -37.30 13.37
N ILE A 97 -13.32 -37.63 12.34
CA ILE A 97 -13.79 -38.99 12.08
C ILE A 97 -12.61 -39.90 11.79
N GLY A 98 -11.69 -39.48 10.92
CA GLY A 98 -10.47 -40.22 10.60
C GLY A 98 -9.60 -40.50 11.83
N LEU A 99 -9.39 -39.49 12.69
CA LEU A 99 -8.71 -39.66 13.98
C LEU A 99 -9.47 -40.60 14.91
N TYR A 100 -10.79 -40.49 15.02
CA TYR A 100 -11.59 -41.36 15.88
C TYR A 100 -11.44 -42.85 15.52
N PHE A 101 -11.37 -43.16 14.21
CA PHE A 101 -11.14 -44.53 13.76
C PHE A 101 -9.67 -44.96 13.78
N LEU A 102 -8.71 -44.03 13.60
CA LEU A 102 -7.27 -44.34 13.57
C LEU A 102 -6.62 -44.40 14.96
N VAL A 103 -7.07 -43.58 15.91
CA VAL A 103 -6.51 -43.49 17.27
C VAL A 103 -6.52 -44.86 17.98
N PRO A 104 -7.61 -45.66 17.96
CA PRO A 104 -7.61 -46.99 18.58
C PRO A 104 -6.66 -48.00 17.93
N LEU A 105 -6.29 -47.82 16.65
CA LEU A 105 -5.27 -48.65 15.98
C LEU A 105 -3.84 -48.20 16.31
N ALA A 106 -3.63 -46.91 16.58
CA ALA A 106 -2.33 -46.36 16.95
C ALA A 106 -2.03 -46.51 18.45
N THR A 107 -3.07 -46.62 19.28
CA THR A 107 -2.96 -46.91 20.71
C THR A 107 -3.18 -48.41 20.98
N THR A 108 -2.44 -49.28 20.29
CA THR A 108 -2.04 -50.52 20.95
C THR A 108 -1.17 -50.11 22.14
N ASP A 109 -1.62 -50.47 23.34
CA ASP A 109 -0.99 -50.18 24.63
C ASP A 109 0.55 -50.33 24.58
N HIS A 110 1.25 -49.20 24.43
CA HIS A 110 2.68 -49.10 24.74
C HIS A 110 2.84 -48.60 26.18
N HIS A 111 2.29 -49.33 27.14
CA HIS A 111 2.86 -49.36 28.49
C HIS A 111 4.11 -50.26 28.45
N GLY A 112 5.17 -49.77 27.80
CA GLY A 112 6.45 -50.46 27.71
C GLY A 112 7.31 -49.92 26.57
N ASP A 113 8.39 -49.23 26.94
CA ASP A 113 9.59 -48.99 26.12
C ASP A 113 9.47 -47.98 24.95
N ALA A 114 9.32 -46.69 25.30
CA ALA A 114 9.82 -45.63 24.42
C ALA A 114 11.35 -45.69 24.45
N MET A 115 11.99 -46.03 23.32
CA MET A 115 13.45 -46.16 23.18
C MET A 115 14.18 -44.97 23.83
N ALA A 116 14.71 -45.18 25.03
CA ALA A 116 15.55 -44.21 25.71
C ALA A 116 16.81 -44.01 24.88
N ILE A 117 17.08 -42.76 24.46
CA ILE A 117 18.36 -42.40 23.86
C ILE A 117 19.42 -42.67 24.94
N ASN A 118 20.30 -43.64 24.69
CA ASN A 118 21.42 -43.92 25.58
C ASN A 118 22.46 -42.80 25.42
N TRP A 119 22.44 -41.86 26.37
CA TRP A 119 23.36 -40.73 26.44
C TRP A 119 24.79 -41.15 26.81
N ASP A 120 24.97 -42.29 27.50
CA ASP A 120 26.28 -42.85 27.87
C ASP A 120 27.14 -43.18 26.64
N LYS A 121 26.51 -43.39 25.47
CA LYS A 121 27.21 -43.63 24.20
C LYS A 121 27.94 -42.40 23.66
N TYR A 122 27.53 -41.19 24.06
CA TYR A 122 28.01 -39.92 23.48
C TYR A 122 28.75 -39.04 24.49
N GLU A 123 28.86 -39.48 25.74
CA GLU A 123 29.61 -38.75 26.75
C GLU A 123 31.12 -39.03 26.57
N PRO A 124 31.94 -38.01 26.32
CA PRO A 124 33.38 -38.20 26.18
C PRO A 124 33.95 -38.68 27.52
N ALA A 125 34.67 -39.80 27.50
CA ALA A 125 35.20 -40.45 28.71
C ALA A 125 36.20 -39.60 29.52
N SER A 126 36.68 -38.49 28.95
CA SER A 126 37.65 -37.57 29.57
C SER A 126 37.59 -36.19 28.91
N GLU A 127 37.88 -35.14 29.70
CA GLU A 127 37.99 -33.75 29.24
C GLU A 127 39.04 -33.59 28.11
N GLU A 128 40.10 -34.38 28.13
CA GLU A 128 41.17 -34.32 27.13
C GLU A 128 40.68 -34.79 25.74
N ILE A 129 39.84 -35.83 25.70
CA ILE A 129 39.25 -36.35 24.46
C ILE A 129 38.24 -35.36 23.89
N ALA A 130 37.41 -34.75 24.74
CA ALA A 130 36.47 -33.71 24.32
C ALA A 130 37.21 -32.49 23.72
N LEU A 131 38.33 -32.09 24.33
CA LEU A 131 39.18 -31.01 23.81
C LEU A 131 39.83 -31.37 22.48
N GLU A 132 40.23 -32.63 22.27
CA GLU A 132 40.79 -33.07 21.00
C GLU A 132 39.75 -33.06 19.87
N GLU A 133 38.56 -33.61 20.13
CA GLU A 133 37.46 -33.63 19.16
C GLU A 133 37.00 -32.23 18.77
N THR A 134 36.86 -31.33 19.76
CA THR A 134 36.50 -29.93 19.51
C THR A 134 37.59 -29.21 18.72
N LYS A 135 38.88 -29.43 19.02
CA LYS A 135 40.00 -28.89 18.21
C LYS A 135 39.95 -29.43 16.78
N ALA A 136 39.66 -30.72 16.59
CA ALA A 136 39.52 -31.32 15.26
C ALA A 136 38.34 -30.71 14.48
N ALA A 137 37.18 -30.53 15.14
CA ALA A 137 36.00 -29.89 14.56
C ALA A 137 36.28 -28.41 14.19
N LEU A 138 36.92 -27.65 15.08
CA LEU A 138 37.31 -26.26 14.84
C LEU A 138 38.32 -26.15 13.69
N LYS A 139 39.29 -27.06 13.62
CA LYS A 139 40.25 -27.13 12.52
C LYS A 139 39.53 -27.41 11.20
N LEU A 140 38.56 -28.32 11.19
CA LEU A 140 37.75 -28.61 10.01
C LEU A 140 36.99 -27.35 9.57
N LEU A 141 36.31 -26.66 10.49
CA LEU A 141 35.63 -25.39 10.20
C LEU A 141 36.56 -24.35 9.59
N ALA A 142 37.73 -24.14 10.22
CA ALA A 142 38.73 -23.20 9.73
C ALA A 142 39.22 -23.55 8.31
N THR A 143 39.43 -24.84 8.01
CA THR A 143 39.85 -25.27 6.67
C THR A 143 38.77 -25.01 5.61
N LYS A 144 37.49 -25.21 5.96
CA LYS A 144 36.35 -24.96 5.06
C LYS A 144 36.18 -23.46 4.80
N LEU A 145 36.29 -22.62 5.83
CA LEU A 145 36.24 -21.16 5.70
C LEU A 145 37.39 -20.63 4.84
N ASN A 146 38.62 -21.06 5.10
CA ASN A 146 39.78 -20.65 4.31
C ASN A 146 39.66 -21.09 2.84
N ARG A 147 39.12 -22.27 2.58
CA ARG A 147 38.84 -22.73 1.21
C ARG A 147 37.76 -21.88 0.54
N GLY A 148 36.69 -21.53 1.25
CA GLY A 148 35.64 -20.64 0.77
C GLY A 148 36.16 -19.24 0.43
N ALA A 149 36.95 -18.65 1.33
CA ALA A 149 37.56 -17.33 1.12
C ALA A 149 38.49 -17.31 -0.11
N LYS A 150 39.32 -18.35 -0.29
CA LYS A 150 40.18 -18.49 -1.48
C LYS A 150 39.38 -18.66 -2.78
N ALA A 151 38.29 -19.43 -2.74
CA ALA A 151 37.43 -19.59 -3.91
C ALA A 151 36.75 -18.27 -4.29
N ALA A 152 36.22 -17.53 -3.31
CA ALA A 152 35.58 -16.24 -3.54
C ALA A 152 36.55 -15.20 -4.13
N THR A 153 37.77 -15.07 -3.60
CA THR A 153 38.78 -14.14 -4.14
C THR A 153 39.27 -14.55 -5.54
N ALA A 154 39.37 -15.85 -5.82
CA ALA A 154 39.70 -16.35 -7.15
C ALA A 154 38.62 -15.99 -8.18
N GLU A 155 37.33 -16.11 -7.84
CA GLU A 155 36.21 -15.71 -8.71
C GLU A 155 36.18 -14.19 -8.95
N ILE A 156 36.38 -13.38 -7.89
CA ILE A 156 36.46 -11.91 -8.02
C ILE A 156 37.61 -11.51 -8.95
N ASN A 157 38.79 -12.11 -8.80
CA ASN A 157 39.95 -11.84 -9.66
C ASN A 157 39.72 -12.29 -11.12
N LYS A 158 38.98 -13.39 -11.36
CA LYS A 158 38.59 -13.79 -12.72
C LYS A 158 37.67 -12.76 -13.35
N MET A 159 36.65 -12.29 -12.62
CA MET A 159 35.72 -11.26 -13.11
C MET A 159 36.44 -9.94 -13.40
N GLU A 160 37.39 -9.51 -12.56
CA GLU A 160 38.20 -8.31 -12.80
C GLU A 160 39.07 -8.42 -14.06
N LYS A 161 39.61 -9.62 -14.35
CA LYS A 161 40.38 -9.85 -15.59
C LYS A 161 39.49 -9.80 -16.83
N VAL A 162 38.27 -10.33 -16.75
CA VAL A 162 37.30 -10.36 -17.86
C VAL A 162 36.69 -8.98 -18.13
N SER A 163 36.55 -8.12 -17.10
CA SER A 163 35.98 -6.77 -17.26
C SER A 163 36.96 -5.70 -17.72
N LYS A 164 38.27 -6.01 -17.81
CA LYS A 164 39.26 -5.08 -18.36
C LYS A 164 39.05 -4.93 -19.88
N PRO A 165 38.88 -3.71 -20.42
CA PRO A 165 38.61 -3.51 -21.83
C PRO A 165 39.80 -3.97 -22.68
N LEU A 166 39.51 -4.73 -23.73
CA LEU A 166 40.47 -5.12 -24.78
C LEU A 166 40.96 -3.83 -25.46
N LYS A 167 42.25 -3.54 -25.34
CA LYS A 167 42.93 -2.50 -26.12
C LYS A 167 43.36 -3.06 -27.48
#